data_AF-A0A367ZHK5-F1
#
_entry.id   AF-A0A367ZHK5-F1
#
_cell.length_a   1.000
_cell.length_b   1.000
_cell.length_c   1.000
_cell.angle_alpha   90.00
_cell.angle_beta   90.00
_cell.angle_gamma   90.00
#
_symmetry.space_group_name_H-M   'P 1'
#
loop_
_entity.id
_entity.type
_entity.pdbx_description
1 polymer ?
#
loop_
_entity_poly.entity_id
_entity_poly.type
_entity_poly.pdbx_seq_one_letter_code
_entity_poly.pdbx_strand_id
1 'polypeptide(L)'
;MTALLVILSVILFITIDYLVYRKKGTALVQIARDTVEDQQAKSSDRTVINEDEISLPNGVFLHPKHTWAYVLQSGKVKIGVDSFISKIISGIDKVVLPPIGMEIKKGQPILNLYSKDKNLKLISPINGIVVSVNDELMSKPELLKDPYNAGWTVIVQPSKLSSDISSMKIADEAIKILKDEFKRFKEFIINYGNGNNLGLQTLQDGGIPVTGILTELDKQKWDLFQKEFLDFA
;
A
#
# COMPACT_ATOMS: atom_id res chain seq x y z
N MET A 1 -3.58 -73.06 -17.27
CA MET A 1 -4.40 -72.24 -16.34
C MET A 1 -3.57 -71.28 -15.50
N THR A 2 -2.45 -71.70 -14.90
CA THR A 2 -1.63 -70.86 -14.00
C THR A 2 -0.93 -69.68 -14.69
N ALA A 3 -0.38 -69.87 -15.90
CA ALA A 3 0.33 -68.81 -16.63
C ALA A 3 -0.56 -67.59 -16.97
N LEU A 4 -1.86 -67.81 -17.22
CA LEU A 4 -2.80 -66.76 -17.57
C LEU A 4 -3.16 -65.88 -16.35
N LEU A 5 -3.16 -66.46 -15.16
CA LEU A 5 -3.41 -65.77 -13.89
C LEU A 5 -2.24 -64.84 -13.52
N VAL A 6 -1.01 -65.26 -13.80
CA VAL A 6 0.20 -64.46 -13.57
C VAL A 6 0.26 -63.25 -14.50
N ILE A 7 -0.10 -63.41 -15.78
CA ILE A 7 -0.12 -62.30 -16.73
C ILE A 7 -1.17 -61.27 -16.34
N LEU A 8 -2.36 -61.72 -15.89
CA LEU A 8 -3.43 -60.84 -15.45
C LEU A 8 -3.02 -60.00 -14.21
N SER A 9 -2.34 -60.60 -13.24
CA SER A 9 -1.90 -59.88 -12.04
C SER A 9 -0.84 -58.82 -12.37
N VAL A 10 0.11 -59.13 -13.26
CA VAL A 10 1.14 -58.19 -13.70
C VAL A 10 0.52 -56.98 -14.42
N ILE A 11 -0.46 -57.21 -15.31
CA ILE A 11 -1.18 -56.13 -15.99
C ILE A 11 -1.96 -55.28 -14.99
N LEU A 12 -2.60 -55.90 -14.00
CA LEU A 12 -3.32 -55.18 -12.94
C LEU A 12 -2.38 -54.27 -12.15
N PHE A 13 -1.20 -54.76 -11.74
CA PHE A 13 -0.21 -53.97 -11.02
C PHE A 13 0.30 -52.79 -11.85
N ILE A 14 0.65 -53.01 -13.12
CA ILE A 14 1.10 -51.94 -14.03
C ILE A 14 0.00 -50.88 -14.22
N THR A 15 -1.27 -51.31 -14.32
CA THR A 15 -2.40 -50.41 -14.50
C THR A 15 -2.63 -49.55 -13.26
N ILE A 16 -2.55 -50.15 -12.06
CA ILE A 16 -2.66 -49.44 -10.78
C ILE A 16 -1.52 -48.43 -10.63
N ASP A 17 -0.29 -48.85 -10.90
CA ASP A 17 0.90 -48.00 -10.75
C ASP A 17 0.86 -46.82 -11.74
N TYR A 18 0.41 -47.06 -12.97
CA TYR A 18 0.16 -46.01 -13.98
C TYR A 18 -0.91 -45.01 -13.53
N LEU A 19 -2.00 -45.48 -12.91
CA LEU A 19 -3.08 -44.62 -12.41
C LEU A 19 -2.64 -43.76 -11.21
N VAL A 20 -1.82 -44.32 -10.31
CA VAL A 20 -1.25 -43.60 -9.17
C VAL A 20 -0.22 -42.57 -9.63
N TYR A 21 0.64 -42.92 -10.60
CA TYR A 21 1.61 -42.00 -11.20
C TYR A 21 0.93 -40.81 -11.86
N ARG A 22 -0.17 -41.05 -12.60
CA ARG A 22 -0.93 -39.99 -13.27
C ARG A 22 -1.54 -38.99 -12.28
N LYS A 23 -2.03 -39.43 -11.12
CA LYS A 23 -2.62 -38.54 -10.11
C LYS A 23 -1.58 -37.65 -9.41
N LYS A 24 -0.36 -38.13 -9.19
CA LYS A 24 0.71 -37.34 -8.54
C LYS A 24 1.27 -36.23 -9.44
N GLY A 25 1.34 -36.48 -10.75
CA GLY A 25 1.82 -35.48 -11.72
C GLY A 25 0.97 -34.20 -11.74
N THR A 26 -0.36 -34.32 -11.65
CA THR A 26 -1.27 -33.16 -11.65
C THR A 26 -1.17 -32.32 -10.37
N ALA A 27 -0.99 -32.97 -9.22
CA ALA A 27 -0.88 -32.28 -7.93
C ALA A 27 0.41 -31.44 -7.82
N LEU A 28 1.54 -31.96 -8.32
CA LEU A 28 2.81 -31.21 -8.34
C LEU A 28 2.79 -30.05 -9.33
N VAL A 29 2.12 -30.22 -10.47
CA VAL A 29 1.92 -29.12 -11.44
C VAL A 29 1.02 -28.03 -10.86
N GLN A 30 0.00 -28.40 -10.07
CA GLN A 30 -0.85 -27.42 -9.40
C GLN A 30 -0.08 -26.67 -8.31
N ILE A 31 0.65 -27.38 -7.44
CA ILE A 31 1.49 -26.74 -6.41
C ILE A 31 2.54 -25.82 -7.05
N ALA A 32 3.18 -26.25 -8.14
CA ALA A 32 4.13 -25.42 -8.87
C ALA A 32 3.45 -24.19 -9.49
N ARG A 33 2.23 -24.31 -10.03
CA ARG A 33 1.44 -23.19 -10.54
C ARG A 33 1.03 -22.23 -9.44
N ASP A 34 0.49 -22.72 -8.34
CA ASP A 34 0.08 -21.91 -7.20
C ASP A 34 1.30 -21.19 -6.60
N THR A 35 2.46 -21.86 -6.55
CA THR A 35 3.73 -21.25 -6.08
C THR A 35 4.23 -20.20 -7.06
N VAL A 36 4.14 -20.44 -8.37
CA VAL A 36 4.54 -19.48 -9.42
C VAL A 36 3.59 -18.29 -9.45
N GLU A 37 2.29 -18.47 -9.30
CA GLU A 37 1.30 -17.39 -9.20
C GLU A 37 1.53 -16.52 -7.96
N ASP A 38 1.82 -17.12 -6.81
CA ASP A 38 2.15 -16.40 -5.57
C ASP A 38 3.50 -15.64 -5.68
N GLN A 39 4.44 -16.18 -6.45
CA GLN A 39 5.72 -15.51 -6.78
C GLN A 39 5.53 -14.41 -7.85
N GLN A 40 4.65 -14.60 -8.82
CA GLN A 40 4.35 -13.61 -9.87
C GLN A 40 3.57 -12.42 -9.30
N ALA A 41 2.60 -12.65 -8.43
CA ALA A 41 1.87 -11.59 -7.72
C ALA A 41 2.80 -10.74 -6.82
N LYS A 42 3.86 -11.34 -6.23
CA LYS A 42 4.88 -10.62 -5.45
C LYS A 42 5.91 -9.85 -6.30
N SER A 43 6.10 -10.22 -7.56
CA SER A 43 7.07 -9.56 -8.45
C SER A 43 6.43 -8.46 -9.31
N SER A 44 5.14 -8.54 -9.61
CA SER A 44 4.41 -7.53 -10.40
C SER A 44 4.20 -6.19 -9.68
N ASP A 45 4.35 -6.15 -8.35
CA ASP A 45 4.11 -4.93 -7.56
C ASP A 45 5.40 -4.12 -7.30
N ARG A 46 6.52 -4.50 -7.91
CA ARG A 46 7.82 -3.84 -7.78
C ARG A 46 8.02 -2.81 -8.90
N THR A 47 7.27 -1.71 -8.83
CA THR A 47 7.47 -0.57 -9.72
C THR A 47 8.59 0.32 -9.20
N VAL A 48 9.46 0.71 -10.11
CA VAL A 48 10.51 1.71 -9.91
C VAL A 48 9.86 3.05 -9.55
N ILE A 49 10.18 3.64 -8.40
CA ILE A 49 9.66 4.95 -8.01
C ILE A 49 10.44 6.06 -8.76
N ASN A 50 9.94 6.46 -9.92
CA ASN A 50 10.46 7.62 -10.62
C ASN A 50 9.92 8.93 -9.99
N GLU A 51 10.83 9.75 -9.44
CA GLU A 51 10.49 11.06 -8.85
C GLU A 51 9.87 12.01 -9.89
N ASP A 52 10.19 11.84 -11.16
CA ASP A 52 9.70 12.70 -12.24
C ASP A 52 8.31 12.33 -12.75
N GLU A 53 7.76 11.20 -12.31
CA GLU A 53 6.39 10.75 -12.62
C GLU A 53 5.37 11.10 -11.53
N ILE A 54 5.75 11.94 -10.55
CA ILE A 54 4.82 12.43 -9.53
C ILE A 54 3.88 13.45 -10.17
N SER A 55 2.61 13.07 -10.31
CA SER A 55 1.53 13.94 -10.75
C SER A 55 0.53 14.16 -9.62
N LEU A 56 0.04 15.40 -9.53
CA LEU A 56 -0.99 15.81 -8.60
C LEU A 56 -2.14 16.44 -9.40
N PRO A 57 -3.40 16.02 -9.18
CA PRO A 57 -4.52 16.68 -9.83
C PRO A 57 -4.67 18.14 -9.41
N ASN A 58 -5.25 18.95 -10.30
CA ASN A 58 -5.57 20.34 -10.00
C ASN A 58 -6.57 20.45 -8.84
N GLY A 59 -6.41 21.47 -8.00
CA GLY A 59 -7.32 21.74 -6.88
C GLY A 59 -7.09 20.88 -5.64
N VAL A 60 -6.03 20.05 -5.63
CA VAL A 60 -5.61 19.33 -4.43
C VAL A 60 -4.73 20.21 -3.55
N PHE A 61 -5.10 20.33 -2.28
CA PHE A 61 -4.33 20.94 -1.22
C PHE A 61 -3.59 19.85 -0.44
N LEU A 62 -2.26 19.86 -0.53
CA LEU A 62 -1.40 18.90 0.14
C LEU A 62 -1.04 19.39 1.54
N HIS A 63 -1.30 18.55 2.55
CA HIS A 63 -0.79 18.75 3.89
C HIS A 63 0.65 18.18 3.98
N PRO A 64 1.60 18.85 4.66
CA PRO A 64 2.98 18.34 4.83
C PRO A 64 3.13 16.98 5.54
N LYS A 65 2.03 16.37 5.97
CA LYS A 65 1.97 15.08 6.67
C LYS A 65 1.21 14.04 5.85
N HIS A 66 1.34 14.16 4.54
CA HIS A 66 0.92 13.19 3.56
C HIS A 66 -0.57 12.87 3.48
N THR A 67 -1.41 13.81 3.92
CA THR A 67 -2.83 13.82 3.61
C THR A 67 -3.16 14.97 2.68
N TRP A 68 -4.22 14.82 1.91
CA TRP A 68 -4.66 15.85 0.99
C TRP A 68 -6.12 16.22 1.22
N ALA A 69 -6.48 17.43 0.79
CA ALA A 69 -7.83 17.97 0.83
C ALA A 69 -8.23 18.46 -0.57
N TYR A 70 -9.46 18.14 -0.98
CA TYR A 70 -10.07 18.63 -2.23
C TYR A 70 -11.45 19.20 -1.93
N VAL A 71 -11.66 20.47 -2.28
CA VAL A 71 -12.93 21.17 -2.03
C VAL A 71 -13.94 20.80 -3.11
N LEU A 72 -15.03 20.16 -2.72
CA LEU A 72 -16.13 19.80 -3.61
C LEU A 72 -17.02 21.02 -3.89
N GLN A 73 -17.77 20.98 -4.99
CA GLN A 73 -18.75 22.04 -5.33
C GLN A 73 -19.80 22.27 -4.23
N SER A 74 -20.07 21.26 -3.39
CA SER A 74 -20.97 21.36 -2.23
C SER A 74 -20.39 22.13 -1.04
N GLY A 75 -19.12 22.55 -1.09
CA GLY A 75 -18.39 23.13 0.04
C GLY A 75 -17.86 22.11 1.04
N LYS A 76 -18.18 20.83 0.87
CA LYS A 76 -17.57 19.72 1.62
C LYS A 76 -16.14 19.45 1.12
N VAL A 77 -15.33 18.84 1.96
CA VAL A 77 -13.94 18.52 1.64
C VAL A 77 -13.75 17.01 1.57
N LYS A 78 -13.27 16.53 0.44
CA LYS A 78 -12.79 15.14 0.28
C LYS A 78 -11.35 15.07 0.76
N ILE A 79 -11.03 14.03 1.53
CA ILE A 79 -9.70 13.80 2.13
C ILE A 79 -9.19 12.43 1.68
N GLY A 80 -7.87 12.31 1.55
CA GLY A 80 -7.19 11.03 1.29
C GLY A 80 -5.72 11.07 1.68
N VAL A 81 -5.01 9.99 1.35
CA VAL A 81 -3.55 9.88 1.49
C VAL A 81 -2.89 10.23 0.17
N ASP A 82 -1.70 10.83 0.20
CA ASP A 82 -1.02 11.23 -1.02
C ASP A 82 -0.32 10.08 -1.75
N SER A 83 0.21 10.40 -2.93
CA SER A 83 0.95 9.43 -3.75
C SER A 83 2.24 8.94 -3.09
N PHE A 84 2.84 9.70 -2.17
CA PHE A 84 4.03 9.26 -1.46
C PHE A 84 3.73 8.04 -0.59
N ILE A 85 2.71 8.13 0.27
CA ILE A 85 2.31 7.02 1.15
C ILE A 85 1.88 5.80 0.34
N SER A 86 1.08 5.99 -0.71
CA SER A 86 0.61 4.90 -1.57
C SER A 86 1.73 4.13 -2.27
N LYS A 87 2.87 4.79 -2.55
CA LYS A 87 4.01 4.18 -3.25
C LYS A 87 4.96 3.47 -2.28
N ILE A 88 5.16 3.99 -1.07
CA ILE A 88 6.12 3.41 -0.12
C ILE A 88 5.54 2.26 0.70
N ILE A 89 4.22 2.23 0.92
CA ILE A 89 3.52 1.14 1.61
C ILE A 89 2.88 0.21 0.59
N SER A 90 3.12 -1.08 0.74
CA SER A 90 2.42 -2.14 0.01
C SER A 90 1.79 -3.14 0.97
N GLY A 91 0.86 -3.96 0.49
CA GLY A 91 0.28 -5.04 1.31
C GLY A 91 -0.56 -4.55 2.48
N ILE A 92 -1.30 -3.45 2.30
CA ILE A 92 -2.27 -2.97 3.30
C ILE A 92 -3.38 -4.01 3.42
N ASP A 93 -3.54 -4.62 4.58
CA ASP A 93 -4.55 -5.65 4.84
C ASP A 93 -5.81 -5.09 5.50
N LYS A 94 -5.71 -3.92 6.16
CA LYS A 94 -6.86 -3.29 6.82
C LYS A 94 -6.76 -1.77 6.84
N VAL A 95 -7.89 -1.12 6.54
CA VAL A 95 -8.08 0.33 6.63
C VAL A 95 -9.09 0.63 7.73
N VAL A 96 -8.76 1.53 8.65
CA VAL A 96 -9.67 1.99 9.71
C VAL A 96 -10.02 3.45 9.49
N LEU A 97 -11.30 3.68 9.21
CA LEU A 97 -11.90 4.99 8.96
C LEU A 97 -12.70 5.47 10.18
N PRO A 98 -12.85 6.79 10.38
CA PRO A 98 -13.64 7.34 11.47
C PRO A 98 -15.14 7.18 11.16
N PRO A 99 -16.01 7.04 12.17
CA PRO A 99 -17.45 6.94 11.93
C PRO A 99 -18.03 8.26 11.41
N ILE A 100 -19.10 8.18 10.61
CA ILE A 100 -19.90 9.34 10.19
C ILE A 100 -20.47 10.03 11.44
N GLY A 101 -20.43 11.36 11.45
CA GLY A 101 -20.85 12.20 12.58
C GLY A 101 -19.73 12.51 13.57
N MET A 102 -18.55 11.88 13.45
CA MET A 102 -17.40 12.20 14.29
C MET A 102 -16.85 13.60 14.00
N GLU A 103 -16.62 14.38 15.05
CA GLU A 103 -15.85 15.62 14.97
C GLU A 103 -14.36 15.29 14.84
N ILE A 104 -13.70 15.93 13.88
CA ILE A 104 -12.27 15.80 13.62
C ILE A 104 -11.60 17.17 13.74
N LYS A 105 -10.35 17.17 14.22
CA LYS A 105 -9.54 18.39 14.33
C LYS A 105 -8.31 18.29 13.46
N LYS A 106 -7.91 19.41 12.88
CA LYS A 106 -6.67 19.51 12.12
C LYS A 106 -5.50 19.05 13.00
N GLY A 107 -4.65 18.18 12.45
CA GLY A 107 -3.53 17.61 13.20
C GLY A 107 -3.92 16.49 14.16
N GLN A 108 -5.16 15.99 14.17
CA GLN A 108 -5.50 14.79 14.93
C GLN A 108 -5.61 13.57 14.02
N PRO A 109 -5.33 12.35 14.52
CA PRO A 109 -5.47 11.13 13.73
C PRO A 109 -6.88 10.99 13.14
N ILE A 110 -6.96 10.68 11.85
CA ILE A 110 -8.22 10.46 11.12
C ILE A 110 -8.28 9.09 10.46
N LEU A 111 -7.13 8.51 10.13
CA LEU A 111 -7.02 7.29 9.35
C LEU A 111 -5.91 6.42 9.93
N ASN A 112 -6.16 5.10 9.97
CA ASN A 112 -5.12 4.14 10.30
C ASN A 112 -5.03 3.06 9.23
N LEU A 113 -3.83 2.85 8.70
CA LEU A 113 -3.53 1.83 7.68
C LEU A 113 -2.74 0.70 8.34
N TYR A 114 -3.20 -0.53 8.22
CA TYR A 114 -2.55 -1.70 8.79
C TYR A 114 -1.87 -2.52 7.69
N SER A 115 -0.68 -3.02 8.01
CA SER A 115 0.08 -3.96 7.20
C SER A 115 0.67 -5.01 8.14
N LYS A 116 0.00 -6.17 8.27
CA LYS A 116 0.32 -7.25 9.21
C LYS A 116 0.24 -6.76 10.67
N ASP A 117 1.35 -6.75 11.39
CA ASP A 117 1.47 -6.34 12.79
C ASP A 117 1.83 -4.84 12.98
N LYS A 118 1.98 -4.12 11.87
CA LYS A 118 2.36 -2.70 11.83
C LYS A 118 1.17 -1.83 11.41
N ASN A 119 1.16 -0.57 11.85
CA ASN A 119 0.10 0.37 11.49
C ASN A 119 0.66 1.79 11.29
N LEU A 120 0.05 2.53 10.37
CA LEU A 120 0.39 3.90 10.02
C LEU A 120 -0.78 4.84 10.30
N LYS A 121 -0.56 5.78 11.21
CA LYS A 121 -1.55 6.80 11.58
C LYS A 121 -1.36 8.05 10.75
N LEU A 122 -2.44 8.47 10.09
CA LEU A 122 -2.46 9.71 9.31
C LEU A 122 -3.45 10.71 9.91
N ILE A 123 -3.15 11.98 9.69
CA ILE A 123 -3.80 13.09 10.39
C ILE A 123 -4.83 13.80 9.51
N SER A 124 -5.85 14.36 10.15
CA SER A 124 -6.78 15.23 9.46
C SER A 124 -6.07 16.52 9.02
N PRO A 125 -6.18 16.90 7.74
CA PRO A 125 -5.66 18.17 7.26
C PRO A 125 -6.54 19.37 7.69
N ILE A 126 -7.80 19.13 8.10
CA ILE A 126 -8.79 20.19 8.42
C ILE A 126 -9.61 19.88 9.69
N ASN A 127 -10.32 20.88 10.19
CA ASN A 127 -11.34 20.73 11.23
C ASN A 127 -12.73 20.53 10.60
N GLY A 128 -13.55 19.65 11.18
CA GLY A 128 -14.92 19.44 10.67
C GLY A 128 -15.64 18.25 11.26
N ILE A 129 -16.72 17.86 10.60
CA ILE A 129 -17.51 16.67 10.93
C ILE A 129 -17.49 15.71 9.74
N VAL A 130 -17.21 14.43 9.99
CA VAL A 130 -17.25 13.39 8.95
C VAL A 130 -18.69 13.20 8.47
N VAL A 131 -18.93 13.36 7.18
CA VAL A 131 -20.26 13.23 6.56
C VAL A 131 -20.37 12.06 5.58
N SER A 132 -19.24 11.48 5.18
CA SER A 132 -19.18 10.26 4.38
C SER A 132 -17.83 9.59 4.57
N VAL A 133 -17.79 8.27 4.43
CA VAL A 133 -16.58 7.46 4.40
C VAL A 133 -16.55 6.64 3.12
N ASN A 134 -15.37 6.22 2.67
CA ASN A 134 -15.22 5.29 1.56
C ASN A 134 -15.19 3.85 2.09
N ASP A 135 -16.37 3.25 2.27
CA ASP A 135 -16.50 1.89 2.79
C ASP A 135 -15.85 0.83 1.89
N GLU A 136 -15.65 1.13 0.60
CA GLU A 136 -14.97 0.21 -0.33
C GLU A 136 -13.57 -0.15 0.15
N LEU A 137 -12.86 0.78 0.79
CA LEU A 137 -11.51 0.58 1.34
C LEU A 137 -11.42 -0.52 2.40
N MET A 138 -12.53 -0.85 3.08
CA MET A 138 -12.54 -1.95 4.06
C MET A 138 -12.47 -3.32 3.38
N SER A 139 -13.00 -3.41 2.16
CA SER A 139 -12.99 -4.64 1.36
C SER A 139 -11.91 -4.66 0.28
N LYS A 140 -11.46 -3.47 -0.14
CA LYS A 140 -10.52 -3.24 -1.24
C LYS A 140 -9.45 -2.20 -0.86
N PRO A 141 -8.53 -2.51 0.06
CA PRO A 141 -7.46 -1.58 0.44
C PRO A 141 -6.57 -1.15 -0.73
N GLU A 142 -6.51 -1.93 -1.81
CA GLU A 142 -5.74 -1.66 -3.02
C GLU A 142 -6.17 -0.38 -3.75
N LEU A 143 -7.38 0.14 -3.51
CA LEU A 143 -7.82 1.42 -4.06
C LEU A 143 -6.94 2.58 -3.60
N LEU A 144 -6.22 2.44 -2.48
CA LEU A 144 -5.23 3.43 -2.03
C LEU A 144 -4.07 3.64 -3.01
N LYS A 145 -3.85 2.71 -3.95
CA LYS A 145 -2.89 2.88 -5.05
C LYS A 145 -3.31 3.96 -6.06
N ASP A 146 -4.58 4.33 -6.07
CA ASP A 146 -5.14 5.44 -6.84
C ASP A 146 -5.56 6.57 -5.88
N PRO A 147 -4.60 7.24 -5.23
CA PRO A 147 -4.82 8.07 -4.03
C PRO A 147 -5.78 9.25 -4.25
N TYR A 148 -5.90 9.75 -5.48
CA TYR A 148 -6.66 10.96 -5.79
C TYR A 148 -8.02 10.70 -6.44
N ASN A 149 -8.27 9.48 -6.93
CA ASN A 149 -9.57 9.11 -7.49
C ASN A 149 -10.26 8.07 -6.61
N ALA A 150 -10.05 6.78 -6.83
CA ALA A 150 -10.75 5.73 -6.10
C ALA A 150 -10.31 5.60 -4.62
N GLY A 151 -9.09 6.00 -4.29
CA GLY A 151 -8.47 5.88 -2.97
C GLY A 151 -8.79 7.01 -1.98
N TRP A 152 -9.82 7.81 -2.22
CA TRP A 152 -10.29 8.80 -1.24
C TRP A 152 -10.80 8.10 0.03
N THR A 153 -10.70 8.75 1.20
CA THR A 153 -10.93 8.08 2.49
C THR A 153 -12.20 8.58 3.16
N VAL A 154 -12.35 9.90 3.31
CA VAL A 154 -13.50 10.52 3.97
C VAL A 154 -13.92 11.81 3.29
N ILE A 155 -15.19 12.18 3.46
CA ILE A 155 -15.72 13.51 3.14
C ILE A 155 -16.15 14.18 4.44
N VAL A 156 -15.78 15.45 4.57
CA VAL A 156 -15.92 16.23 5.80
C VAL A 156 -16.68 17.51 5.50
N GLN A 157 -17.62 17.87 6.39
CA GLN A 157 -18.17 19.21 6.46
C GLN A 157 -17.19 20.09 7.25
N PRO A 158 -16.48 21.04 6.61
CA PRO A 158 -15.44 21.79 7.29
C PRO A 158 -16.03 22.83 8.26
N SER A 159 -15.34 23.02 9.40
CA SER A 159 -15.70 24.05 10.40
C SER A 159 -14.85 25.31 10.27
N LYS A 160 -13.61 25.21 9.75
CA LYS A 160 -12.64 26.31 9.67
C LYS A 160 -11.85 26.30 8.35
N LEU A 161 -12.55 26.12 7.22
CA LEU A 161 -11.92 25.82 5.93
C LEU A 161 -10.83 26.83 5.53
N SER A 162 -11.15 28.12 5.57
CA SER A 162 -10.24 29.19 5.11
C SER A 162 -8.89 29.19 5.83
N SER A 163 -8.90 29.06 7.17
CA SER A 163 -7.67 28.98 7.96
C SER A 163 -6.96 27.63 7.86
N ASP A 164 -7.70 26.56 7.58
CA ASP A 164 -7.11 25.23 7.53
C ASP A 164 -6.31 25.02 6.25
N ILE A 165 -6.84 25.46 5.10
CA ILE A 165 -6.19 25.30 3.78
C ILE A 165 -5.07 26.30 3.53
N SER A 166 -5.02 27.43 4.23
CA SER A 166 -4.01 28.48 4.00
C SER A 166 -2.58 28.04 4.28
N SER A 167 -2.39 27.02 5.13
CA SER A 167 -1.07 26.45 5.42
C SER A 167 -0.72 25.26 4.51
N MET A 168 -1.61 24.86 3.61
CA MET A 168 -1.41 23.73 2.70
C MET A 168 -0.76 24.18 1.39
N LYS A 169 -0.29 23.20 0.63
CA LYS A 169 0.56 23.40 -0.53
C LYS A 169 -0.20 22.95 -1.77
N ILE A 170 -0.05 23.67 -2.88
CA ILE A 170 -0.79 23.41 -4.12
C ILE A 170 0.18 23.45 -5.31
N ALA A 171 -0.27 22.88 -6.45
CA ALA A 171 0.44 22.95 -7.72
C ALA A 171 1.93 22.53 -7.60
N ASP A 172 2.83 23.30 -8.19
CA ASP A 172 4.26 23.01 -8.25
C ASP A 172 4.91 22.89 -6.86
N GLU A 173 4.40 23.64 -5.86
CA GLU A 173 4.94 23.56 -4.50
C GLU A 173 4.59 22.22 -3.84
N ALA A 174 3.37 21.72 -4.05
CA ALA A 174 2.98 20.40 -3.57
C ALA A 174 3.78 19.29 -4.25
N ILE A 175 3.97 19.38 -5.57
CA ILE A 175 4.79 18.42 -6.32
C ILE A 175 6.23 18.43 -5.82
N LYS A 176 6.80 19.62 -5.58
CA LYS A 176 8.14 19.77 -5.03
C LYS A 176 8.27 19.09 -3.66
N ILE A 177 7.29 19.27 -2.77
CA ILE A 177 7.29 18.60 -1.46
C ILE A 177 7.28 17.09 -1.61
N LEU A 178 6.43 16.53 -2.48
CA LEU A 178 6.41 15.10 -2.71
C LEU A 178 7.76 14.59 -3.23
N LYS A 179 8.39 15.29 -4.18
CA LYS A 179 9.74 14.95 -4.67
C LYS A 179 10.78 15.01 -3.55
N ASP A 180 10.78 16.07 -2.75
CA ASP A 180 11.72 16.25 -1.65
C ASP A 180 11.52 15.16 -0.57
N GLU A 181 10.28 14.75 -0.29
CA GLU A 181 9.98 13.65 0.64
C GLU A 181 10.42 12.28 0.11
N PHE A 182 10.34 12.02 -1.20
CA PHE A 182 10.92 10.81 -1.78
C PHE A 182 12.44 10.76 -1.64
N LYS A 183 13.14 11.89 -1.82
CA LYS A 183 14.59 11.96 -1.59
C LYS A 183 14.93 11.69 -0.12
N ARG A 184 14.19 12.33 0.80
CA ARG A 184 14.36 12.10 2.24
C ARG A 184 14.09 10.64 2.61
N PHE A 185 13.09 10.02 1.98
CA PHE A 185 12.81 8.60 2.18
C PHE A 185 13.92 7.70 1.64
N LYS A 186 14.54 8.03 0.51
CA LYS A 186 15.73 7.31 0.02
C LYS A 186 16.85 7.35 1.05
N GLU A 187 17.17 8.52 1.60
CA GLU A 187 18.18 8.68 2.64
C GLU A 187 17.84 7.87 3.90
N PHE A 188 16.57 7.92 4.34
CA PHE A 188 16.06 7.12 5.46
C PHE A 188 16.29 5.62 5.22
N ILE A 189 15.95 5.13 4.04
CA ILE A 189 16.13 3.73 3.65
C ILE A 189 17.62 3.36 3.56
N ILE A 190 18.50 4.25 3.06
CA ILE A 190 19.95 4.01 3.04
C ILE A 190 20.52 3.90 4.46
N ASN A 191 20.08 4.76 5.38
CA ASN A 191 20.61 4.83 6.74
C ASN A 191 20.07 3.72 7.66
N TYR A 192 18.79 3.36 7.50
CA TYR A 192 18.09 2.47 8.41
C TYR A 192 17.62 1.16 7.76
N GLY A 193 17.79 0.99 6.45
CA GLY A 193 17.39 -0.21 5.73
C GLY A 193 18.15 -1.46 6.15
N ASN A 194 17.51 -2.63 6.04
CA ASN A 194 18.15 -3.91 6.30
C ASN A 194 19.16 -4.26 5.19
N GLY A 195 20.44 -4.40 5.52
CA GLY A 195 21.51 -4.78 4.56
C GLY A 195 21.30 -6.10 3.80
N ASN A 196 20.27 -6.88 4.15
CA ASN A 196 19.94 -8.17 3.53
C ASN A 196 18.84 -8.09 2.45
N ASN A 197 18.20 -6.93 2.24
CA ASN A 197 17.13 -6.80 1.25
C ASN A 197 17.69 -6.33 -0.10
N LEU A 198 17.46 -7.11 -1.17
CA LEU A 198 18.00 -6.86 -2.52
C LEU A 198 17.68 -5.46 -3.10
N GLY A 199 16.60 -4.80 -2.65
CA GLY A 199 16.26 -3.44 -3.08
C GLY A 199 17.19 -2.34 -2.54
N LEU A 200 17.97 -2.64 -1.50
CA LEU A 200 18.96 -1.73 -0.89
C LEU A 200 20.34 -1.85 -1.53
N GLN A 201 20.68 -3.01 -2.07
CA GLN A 201 21.97 -3.22 -2.75
C GLN A 201 22.04 -2.44 -4.05
N THR A 202 20.91 -2.29 -4.76
CA THR A 202 20.86 -1.44 -5.95
C THR A 202 20.91 0.04 -5.61
N LEU A 203 20.44 0.48 -4.44
CA LEU A 203 20.40 1.91 -4.05
C LEU A 203 21.80 2.52 -3.89
N GLN A 204 22.79 1.74 -3.47
CA GLN A 204 24.18 2.21 -3.32
C GLN A 204 24.85 2.52 -4.66
N ASP A 205 24.42 1.87 -5.74
CA ASP A 205 24.91 2.09 -7.11
C ASP A 205 24.03 3.07 -7.92
N GLY A 206 23.13 3.82 -7.24
CA GLY A 206 22.20 4.76 -7.89
C GLY A 206 20.87 4.15 -8.36
N GLY A 207 20.54 2.94 -7.89
CA GLY A 207 19.28 2.28 -8.16
C GLY A 207 18.09 3.02 -7.57
N ILE A 208 16.92 2.77 -8.15
CA ILE A 208 15.69 3.49 -7.81
C ILE A 208 14.91 2.66 -6.78
N PRO A 209 14.39 3.26 -5.70
CA PRO A 209 13.62 2.51 -4.70
C PRO A 209 12.40 1.88 -5.34
N VAL A 210 12.13 0.66 -4.91
CA VAL A 210 10.99 -0.13 -5.35
C VAL A 210 9.79 0.23 -4.48
N THR A 211 8.60 0.27 -5.07
CA THR A 211 7.35 0.42 -4.34
C THR A 211 7.22 -0.59 -3.18
N GLY A 212 6.65 -0.14 -2.08
CA GLY A 212 6.34 -1.00 -0.94
C GLY A 212 7.48 -1.30 0.03
N ILE A 213 8.67 -0.69 -0.12
CA ILE A 213 9.85 -1.02 0.70
C ILE A 213 9.65 -0.79 2.20
N LEU A 214 8.75 0.12 2.60
CA LEU A 214 8.45 0.37 4.01
C LEU A 214 7.85 -0.89 4.69
N THR A 215 7.11 -1.70 3.93
CA THR A 215 6.51 -2.95 4.40
C THR A 215 7.55 -4.00 4.80
N GLU A 216 8.75 -3.94 4.23
CA GLU A 216 9.86 -4.87 4.51
C GLU A 216 10.68 -4.49 5.75
N LEU A 217 10.46 -3.30 6.32
CA LEU A 217 11.15 -2.86 7.53
C LEU A 217 10.60 -3.55 8.77
N ASP A 218 11.45 -3.76 9.77
CA ASP A 218 10.99 -4.22 11.09
C ASP A 218 10.14 -3.14 11.79
N LYS A 219 9.51 -3.53 12.90
CA LYS A 219 8.61 -2.65 13.65
C LYS A 219 9.31 -1.41 14.21
N GLN A 220 10.57 -1.52 14.65
CA GLN A 220 11.30 -0.38 15.21
C GLN A 220 11.55 0.70 14.15
N LYS A 221 11.96 0.28 12.95
CA LYS A 221 12.18 1.19 11.80
C LYS A 221 10.87 1.75 11.25
N TRP A 222 9.80 0.95 11.28
CA TRP A 222 8.47 1.44 10.94
C TRP A 222 8.00 2.56 11.88
N ASP A 223 8.17 2.37 13.19
CA ASP A 223 7.82 3.38 14.19
C ASP A 223 8.70 4.63 14.04
N LEU A 224 9.99 4.47 13.68
CA LEU A 224 10.88 5.58 13.36
C LEU A 224 10.42 6.33 12.10
N PHE A 225 10.01 5.63 11.04
CA PHE A 225 9.45 6.25 9.85
C PHE A 225 8.22 7.09 10.19
N GLN A 226 7.27 6.52 10.96
CA GLN A 226 6.10 7.27 11.40
C GLN A 226 6.50 8.53 12.18
N LYS A 227 7.51 8.43 13.06
CA LYS A 227 8.02 9.57 13.81
C LYS A 227 8.59 10.68 12.91
N GLU A 228 9.38 10.32 11.91
CA GLU A 228 10.10 11.29 11.07
C GLU A 228 9.25 11.86 9.93
N PHE A 229 8.30 11.07 9.40
CA PHE A 229 7.51 11.45 8.24
C PHE A 229 6.09 11.90 8.60
N LEU A 230 5.52 11.41 9.70
CA LEU A 230 4.10 11.61 10.01
C LEU A 230 3.84 12.27 11.36
N ASP A 231 4.67 12.03 12.37
CA ASP A 231 4.43 12.55 13.72
C ASP A 231 4.72 14.04 13.85
N PHE A 232 4.16 14.55 14.93
CA PHE A 232 4.22 15.91 15.43
C PHE A 232 5.53 16.13 16.19
N ALA A 233 6.31 17.12 15.76
CA ALA A 233 7.18 17.86 16.66
C ALA A 233 6.47 19.17 17.02
#